data_AF-A0A835EXB7-F1
#
_entry.id   AF-A0A835EXB7-F1
#
_cell.length_a   1.000
_cell.length_b   1.000
_cell.length_c   1.000
_cell.angle_alpha   90.00
_cell.angle_beta   90.00
_cell.angle_gamma   90.00
#
_symmetry.space_group_name_H-M   'P 1'
#
loop_
_entity.id
_entity.type
_entity.pdbx_description
1 polymer ?
#
loop_
_entity_poly.entity_id
_entity_poly.type
_entity_poly.pdbx_seq_one_letter_code
_entity_poly.pdbx_strand_id
1 'polypeptide(L)'
;MVAVDPKSVPSAHLFTVVIDGVETAIHEGVLRSTGGGTVAVVAPGVLEVTRLHHVVVRGGGGGGEVRFTRCWHAAAEDVGAASFDRCDAVRVAGAARGVSVRRCRSADVERCAGAVAIRRCKGAARVRAARELRVGRCREADVAGCADVAVERCRAARADWCGALALGRCGSADVSRCGAVRVDRCRDASVSACGTVAVRRGRVSVVEAQKPMSPPPMYQQAEPVLASPVEIMSNNPYANKHDHDGTTGPTAQPPSHTFIPIPRSRASTSKHGQLTYPNHHQHQSNPMALVEAKPSGASTSAAQPIFLVVLDGVETPVHDEVTTLYGAAGGTVTVTGPGQLSAEGLRSVLVRGVAVVPVDNDDGEGGGGVATTTAVRFTLCADAAAECVGAASFDRCGAARVEVAREVSASRCRAAEVERAGKVTLERCRDARLRGGGFLRASRCRRADVESFGEARLARCKEARLDWCGTVEVDMCRAVDVSRCGAVTGERCRVVNAAGCGSVAVARAVVNMVEEERMQ
;
A
#
# COMPACT_ATOMS: atom_id res chain seq x y z
N MET A 1 -29.62 -13.18 4.32
CA MET A 1 -28.76 -14.23 4.91
C MET A 1 -29.23 -14.43 6.34
N VAL A 2 -29.54 -15.67 6.73
CA VAL A 2 -29.90 -15.95 8.13
C VAL A 2 -28.62 -16.37 8.82
N ALA A 3 -28.06 -15.47 9.64
CA ALA A 3 -27.00 -15.81 10.58
C ALA A 3 -27.66 -16.37 11.85
N VAL A 4 -27.18 -17.51 12.33
CA VAL A 4 -27.59 -18.08 13.62
C VAL A 4 -26.54 -17.65 14.65
N ASP A 5 -27.00 -17.17 15.81
CA ASP A 5 -26.16 -16.61 16.88
C ASP A 5 -25.05 -17.56 17.37
N PRO A 6 -23.79 -17.09 17.54
CA PRO A 6 -22.70 -17.94 17.98
C PRO A 6 -22.67 -18.09 19.51
N LYS A 7 -22.76 -19.33 19.99
CA LYS A 7 -22.21 -19.71 21.31
C LYS A 7 -20.68 -19.63 21.25
N SER A 8 -20.05 -19.24 22.36
CA SER A 8 -18.60 -18.99 22.48
C SER A 8 -17.73 -20.10 21.86
N VAL A 9 -17.18 -19.84 20.66
CA VAL A 9 -16.27 -20.75 19.95
C VAL A 9 -14.82 -20.29 20.18
N PRO A 10 -13.85 -21.20 20.41
CA PRO A 10 -12.44 -20.84 20.46
C PRO A 10 -12.01 -20.16 19.15
N SER A 11 -11.33 -19.01 19.27
CA SER A 11 -10.94 -18.09 18.18
C SER A 11 -10.08 -18.70 17.06
N ALA A 12 -9.62 -19.93 17.22
CA ALA A 12 -8.73 -20.63 16.28
C ALA A 12 -9.40 -21.10 14.98
N HIS A 13 -10.73 -21.10 14.91
CA HIS A 13 -11.48 -21.63 13.75
C HIS A 13 -12.50 -20.65 13.16
N LEU A 14 -12.44 -19.39 13.57
CA LEU A 14 -13.28 -18.35 13.00
C LEU A 14 -12.69 -17.87 11.67
N PHE A 15 -13.46 -18.04 10.60
CA PHE A 15 -13.16 -17.45 9.30
C PHE A 15 -14.06 -16.26 9.06
N THR A 16 -13.49 -15.21 8.48
CA THR A 16 -14.24 -14.08 7.95
C THR A 16 -14.27 -14.24 6.44
N VAL A 17 -15.46 -14.36 5.86
CA VAL A 17 -15.64 -14.55 4.42
C VAL A 17 -16.32 -13.32 3.84
N VAL A 18 -15.70 -12.70 2.86
CA VAL A 18 -16.27 -11.58 2.10
C VAL A 18 -16.68 -12.08 0.73
N ILE A 19 -17.98 -12.08 0.44
CA ILE A 19 -18.53 -12.45 -0.88
C ILE A 19 -19.15 -11.20 -1.48
N ASP A 20 -18.66 -10.76 -2.64
CA ASP A 20 -19.17 -9.58 -3.36
C ASP A 20 -19.31 -8.32 -2.47
N GLY A 21 -18.39 -8.14 -1.52
CA GLY A 21 -18.35 -7.01 -0.57
C GLY A 21 -19.11 -7.23 0.75
N VAL A 22 -19.86 -8.32 0.89
CA VAL A 22 -20.56 -8.66 2.14
C VAL A 22 -19.66 -9.54 3.00
N GLU A 23 -19.30 -9.03 4.18
CA GLU A 23 -18.53 -9.78 5.17
C GLU A 23 -19.45 -10.66 6.03
N THR A 24 -19.03 -11.91 6.25
CA THR A 24 -19.75 -12.87 7.07
C THR A 24 -18.75 -13.71 7.85
N ALA A 25 -18.87 -13.70 9.17
CA ALA A 25 -18.11 -14.61 10.02
C ALA A 25 -18.74 -16.01 9.97
N ILE A 26 -17.91 -17.03 9.74
CA ILE A 26 -18.32 -18.44 9.68
C ILE A 26 -17.35 -19.28 10.52
N HIS A 27 -17.91 -20.10 11.40
CA HIS A 27 -17.17 -21.12 12.15
C HIS A 27 -17.74 -22.53 11.90
N GLU A 28 -18.97 -22.63 11.41
CA GLU A 28 -19.63 -23.87 11.01
C GLU A 28 -20.71 -23.60 9.94
N GLY A 29 -21.18 -24.67 9.28
CA GLY A 29 -22.29 -24.59 8.35
C GLY A 29 -21.91 -24.25 6.90
N VAL A 30 -22.93 -23.90 6.12
CA VAL A 30 -22.82 -23.66 4.67
C VAL A 30 -23.53 -22.37 4.29
N LEU A 31 -22.80 -21.44 3.68
CA LEU A 31 -23.34 -20.27 3.02
C LEU A 31 -23.54 -20.59 1.53
N ARG A 32 -24.70 -20.19 1.00
CA ARG A 32 -25.02 -20.32 -0.43
C ARG A 32 -25.26 -18.93 -1.00
N SER A 33 -24.55 -18.62 -2.09
CA SER A 33 -24.80 -17.41 -2.87
C SER A 33 -25.94 -17.66 -3.86
N THR A 34 -26.69 -16.60 -4.17
CA THR A 34 -27.77 -16.60 -5.17
C THR A 34 -27.29 -17.03 -6.57
N GLY A 35 -25.99 -16.84 -6.87
CA GLY A 35 -25.35 -17.30 -8.12
C GLY A 35 -24.95 -18.79 -8.14
N GLY A 36 -25.32 -19.58 -7.14
CA GLY A 36 -25.03 -21.02 -7.07
C GLY A 36 -23.63 -21.40 -6.55
N GLY A 37 -22.87 -20.41 -6.07
CA GLY A 37 -21.62 -20.64 -5.34
C GLY A 37 -21.85 -20.99 -3.87
N THR A 38 -20.90 -21.70 -3.27
CA THR A 38 -21.02 -22.21 -1.89
C THR A 38 -19.76 -21.94 -1.08
N VAL A 39 -19.93 -21.62 0.20
CA VAL A 39 -18.87 -21.60 1.20
C VAL A 39 -19.28 -22.55 2.32
N ALA A 40 -18.45 -23.54 2.64
CA ALA A 40 -18.79 -24.58 3.60
C ALA A 40 -17.61 -24.82 4.54
N VAL A 41 -17.86 -24.87 5.85
CA VAL A 41 -16.90 -25.44 6.79
C VAL A 41 -17.07 -26.95 6.75
N VAL A 42 -16.10 -27.66 6.15
CA VAL A 42 -16.18 -29.12 5.92
C VAL A 42 -15.54 -29.93 7.05
N ALA A 43 -14.64 -29.31 7.80
CA ALA A 43 -14.03 -29.84 9.00
C ALA A 43 -13.60 -28.67 9.89
N PRO A 44 -13.32 -28.88 11.18
CA PRO A 44 -12.81 -27.83 12.06
C PRO A 44 -11.56 -27.16 11.47
N GLY A 45 -11.65 -25.85 11.20
CA GLY A 45 -10.56 -25.10 10.58
C GLY A 45 -10.34 -25.38 9.09
N VAL A 46 -11.28 -26.03 8.39
CA VAL A 46 -11.19 -26.26 6.93
C VAL A 46 -12.41 -25.66 6.23
N LEU A 47 -12.15 -24.66 5.38
CA LEU A 47 -13.18 -23.95 4.63
C LEU A 47 -13.09 -24.28 3.13
N GLU A 48 -14.18 -24.72 2.53
CA GLU A 48 -14.30 -24.94 1.10
C GLU A 48 -15.16 -23.87 0.44
N VAL A 49 -14.62 -23.28 -0.62
CA VAL A 49 -15.22 -22.18 -1.36
C VAL A 49 -15.31 -22.58 -2.82
N THR A 50 -16.51 -22.56 -3.40
CA THR A 50 -16.75 -23.07 -4.74
C THR A 50 -17.62 -22.14 -5.57
N ARG A 51 -17.22 -21.89 -6.83
CA ARG A 51 -18.01 -21.17 -7.86
C ARG A 51 -18.47 -19.76 -7.44
N LEU A 52 -17.61 -19.00 -6.78
CA LEU A 52 -17.88 -17.59 -6.48
C LEU A 52 -17.16 -16.66 -7.46
N HIS A 53 -17.79 -15.53 -7.76
CA HIS A 53 -17.20 -14.53 -8.65
C HIS A 53 -16.14 -13.72 -7.91
N HIS A 54 -16.45 -13.19 -6.74
CA HIS A 54 -15.48 -12.50 -5.90
C HIS A 54 -15.57 -12.97 -4.46
N VAL A 55 -14.50 -13.59 -3.96
CA VAL A 55 -14.44 -14.09 -2.59
C VAL A 55 -13.09 -13.83 -1.94
N VAL A 56 -13.14 -13.34 -0.70
CA VAL A 56 -11.98 -13.17 0.17
C VAL A 56 -12.24 -13.96 1.44
N VAL A 57 -11.27 -14.77 1.88
CA VAL A 57 -11.33 -15.47 3.17
C VAL A 57 -10.19 -14.99 4.04
N ARG A 58 -10.51 -14.58 5.27
CA ARG A 58 -9.58 -14.10 6.27
C ARG A 58 -9.63 -14.95 7.53
N GLY A 59 -8.49 -15.11 8.20
CA GLY A 59 -8.42 -15.68 9.55
C GLY A 59 -8.23 -17.21 9.63
N GLY A 60 -8.68 -17.81 10.73
CA GLY A 60 -8.40 -19.23 11.07
C GLY A 60 -7.17 -19.44 11.97
N GLY A 61 -6.78 -18.44 12.76
CA GLY A 61 -5.82 -18.59 13.87
C GLY A 61 -4.44 -19.17 13.51
N GLY A 62 -3.98 -18.99 12.26
CA GLY A 62 -2.71 -19.55 11.77
C GLY A 62 -2.72 -21.07 11.49
N GLY A 63 -3.84 -21.75 11.70
CA GLY A 63 -4.03 -23.18 11.45
C GLY A 63 -5.09 -23.51 10.40
N GLY A 64 -5.93 -22.55 10.01
CA GLY A 64 -7.02 -22.75 9.07
C GLY A 64 -6.56 -23.05 7.64
N GLU A 65 -7.15 -24.07 7.02
CA GLU A 65 -6.96 -24.40 5.61
C GLU A 65 -8.16 -23.93 4.79
N VAL A 66 -7.91 -23.24 3.69
CA VAL A 66 -8.96 -22.77 2.78
C VAL A 66 -8.77 -23.34 1.38
N ARG A 67 -9.83 -23.89 0.80
CA ARG A 67 -9.82 -24.49 -0.54
C ARG A 67 -10.78 -23.78 -1.46
N PHE A 68 -10.26 -23.14 -2.50
CA PHE A 68 -11.02 -22.45 -3.53
C PHE A 68 -11.10 -23.29 -4.79
N THR A 69 -12.31 -23.47 -5.31
CA THR A 69 -12.56 -24.23 -6.54
C THR A 69 -13.43 -23.44 -7.51
N ARG A 70 -12.94 -23.24 -8.74
CA ARG A 70 -13.69 -22.56 -9.83
C ARG A 70 -14.18 -21.15 -9.45
N CYS A 71 -13.39 -20.41 -8.69
CA CYS A 71 -13.72 -19.02 -8.35
C CYS A 71 -13.12 -18.07 -9.40
N TRP A 72 -13.79 -16.97 -9.73
CA TRP A 72 -13.20 -16.01 -10.66
C TRP A 72 -12.06 -15.23 -9.98
N HIS A 73 -12.36 -14.55 -8.88
CA HIS A 73 -11.39 -13.91 -8.00
C HIS A 73 -11.44 -14.55 -6.62
N ALA A 74 -10.31 -15.10 -6.17
CA ALA A 74 -10.18 -15.76 -4.87
C ALA A 74 -8.99 -15.20 -4.10
N ALA A 75 -9.25 -14.69 -2.91
CA ALA A 75 -8.22 -14.17 -2.02
C ALA A 75 -8.21 -14.90 -0.67
N ALA A 76 -7.01 -15.17 -0.16
CA ALA A 76 -6.81 -15.73 1.17
C ALA A 76 -5.85 -14.84 1.97
N GLU A 77 -6.29 -14.36 3.12
CA GLU A 77 -5.53 -13.42 3.96
C GLU A 77 -5.38 -13.97 5.39
N ASP A 78 -4.15 -14.04 5.89
CA ASP A 78 -3.84 -14.53 7.24
C ASP A 78 -4.40 -15.93 7.57
N VAL A 79 -4.46 -16.79 6.55
CA VAL A 79 -4.84 -18.20 6.67
C VAL A 79 -3.62 -19.08 6.93
N GLY A 80 -3.81 -20.25 7.56
CA GLY A 80 -2.74 -21.22 7.78
C GLY A 80 -2.24 -21.86 6.48
N ALA A 81 -3.16 -22.23 5.59
CA ALA A 81 -2.85 -22.74 4.26
C ALA A 81 -3.97 -22.45 3.25
N ALA A 82 -3.62 -22.31 1.97
CA ALA A 82 -4.57 -22.04 0.90
C ALA A 82 -4.34 -22.93 -0.33
N SER A 83 -5.43 -23.45 -0.91
CA SER A 83 -5.40 -24.18 -2.17
C SER A 83 -6.39 -23.59 -3.19
N PHE A 84 -5.97 -23.48 -4.44
CA PHE A 84 -6.75 -22.88 -5.52
C PHE A 84 -6.80 -23.82 -6.73
N ASP A 85 -7.96 -24.40 -7.02
CA ASP A 85 -8.22 -25.18 -8.21
C ASP A 85 -9.08 -24.40 -9.22
N ARG A 86 -8.49 -24.10 -10.39
CA ARG A 86 -9.18 -23.43 -11.51
C ARG A 86 -9.77 -22.07 -11.12
N CYS A 87 -9.00 -21.23 -10.45
CA CYS A 87 -9.41 -19.85 -10.15
C CYS A 87 -8.78 -18.87 -11.15
N ASP A 88 -9.47 -17.83 -11.64
CA ASP A 88 -8.90 -16.94 -12.67
C ASP A 88 -7.82 -16.00 -12.08
N ALA A 89 -8.15 -15.27 -11.03
CA ALA A 89 -7.26 -14.43 -10.26
C ALA A 89 -7.13 -14.96 -8.82
N VAL A 90 -5.88 -15.15 -8.38
CA VAL A 90 -5.55 -15.63 -7.04
C VAL A 90 -4.74 -14.57 -6.31
N ARG A 91 -5.16 -14.21 -5.10
CA ARG A 91 -4.40 -13.36 -4.19
C ARG A 91 -4.16 -14.09 -2.87
N VAL A 92 -2.93 -14.07 -2.38
CA VAL A 92 -2.62 -14.54 -1.03
C VAL A 92 -1.77 -13.51 -0.32
N ALA A 93 -2.18 -13.12 0.87
CA ALA A 93 -1.44 -12.21 1.72
C ALA A 93 -1.34 -12.75 3.15
N GLY A 94 -0.21 -12.49 3.80
CA GLY A 94 0.01 -12.91 5.18
C GLY A 94 0.72 -14.25 5.31
N ALA A 95 0.95 -14.67 6.56
CA ALA A 95 1.93 -15.70 6.92
C ALA A 95 1.46 -17.16 6.70
N ALA A 96 0.90 -17.47 5.54
CA ALA A 96 0.51 -18.83 5.18
C ALA A 96 1.72 -19.78 5.19
N ARG A 97 1.54 -20.98 5.72
CA ARG A 97 2.56 -22.05 5.72
C ARG A 97 2.62 -22.81 4.39
N GLY A 98 1.57 -22.70 3.57
CA GLY A 98 1.51 -23.36 2.28
C GLY A 98 0.47 -22.76 1.35
N VAL A 99 0.85 -22.52 0.11
CA VAL A 99 -0.04 -22.05 -0.96
C VAL A 99 0.10 -22.98 -2.17
N SER A 100 -1.01 -23.52 -2.66
CA SER A 100 -1.03 -24.34 -3.87
C SER A 100 -2.03 -23.80 -4.90
N VAL A 101 -1.55 -23.55 -6.12
CA VAL A 101 -2.38 -23.07 -7.23
C VAL A 101 -2.27 -24.04 -8.40
N ARG A 102 -3.37 -24.73 -8.73
CA ARG A 102 -3.35 -25.73 -9.81
C ARG A 102 -3.45 -25.08 -11.19
N ARG A 103 -4.39 -24.14 -11.36
CA ARG A 103 -4.63 -23.42 -12.62
C ARG A 103 -5.18 -22.02 -12.34
N CYS A 104 -4.52 -20.99 -12.90
CA CYS A 104 -5.02 -19.63 -12.89
C CYS A 104 -4.65 -18.81 -14.14
N ARG A 105 -5.19 -17.60 -14.25
CA ARG A 105 -4.75 -16.55 -15.19
C ARG A 105 -3.74 -15.62 -14.53
N SER A 106 -3.94 -15.24 -13.28
CA SER A 106 -3.01 -14.45 -12.49
C SER A 106 -2.88 -15.01 -11.08
N ALA A 107 -1.69 -14.86 -10.49
CA ALA A 107 -1.45 -15.17 -9.09
C ALA A 107 -0.57 -14.08 -8.48
N ASP A 108 -0.97 -13.56 -7.34
CA ASP A 108 -0.21 -12.64 -6.51
C ASP A 108 -0.09 -13.23 -5.10
N VAL A 109 1.12 -13.48 -4.64
CA VAL A 109 1.39 -14.08 -3.33
C VAL A 109 2.41 -13.22 -2.61
N GLU A 110 2.01 -12.67 -1.47
CA GLU A 110 2.85 -11.79 -0.65
C GLU A 110 3.02 -12.34 0.77
N ARG A 111 4.27 -12.40 1.24
CA ARG A 111 4.65 -12.74 2.63
C ARG A 111 4.26 -14.16 3.07
N CYS A 112 4.45 -15.15 2.21
CA CYS A 112 4.23 -16.55 2.56
C CYS A 112 5.38 -17.07 3.45
N ALA A 113 5.06 -17.58 4.64
CA ALA A 113 6.08 -18.12 5.56
C ALA A 113 6.64 -19.49 5.09
N GLY A 114 5.90 -20.20 4.23
CA GLY A 114 6.27 -21.52 3.75
C GLY A 114 6.38 -21.65 2.24
N ALA A 115 5.84 -22.76 1.71
CA ALA A 115 6.02 -23.14 0.31
C ALA A 115 4.87 -22.64 -0.58
N VAL A 116 5.21 -22.17 -1.78
CA VAL A 116 4.28 -21.73 -2.81
C VAL A 116 4.46 -22.60 -4.05
N ALA A 117 3.40 -23.27 -4.50
CA ALA A 117 3.42 -24.14 -5.66
C ALA A 117 2.37 -23.72 -6.69
N ILE A 118 2.80 -23.16 -7.83
CA ILE A 118 1.93 -22.75 -8.94
C ILE A 118 2.15 -23.69 -10.12
N ARG A 119 1.22 -24.60 -10.37
CA ARG A 119 1.35 -25.60 -11.45
C ARG A 119 1.19 -24.96 -12.84
N ARG A 120 0.19 -24.10 -13.03
CA ARG A 120 -0.09 -23.46 -14.31
C ARG A 120 -0.75 -22.08 -14.14
N CYS A 121 -0.10 -21.04 -14.61
CA CYS A 121 -0.62 -19.68 -14.71
C CYS A 121 -0.62 -19.24 -16.18
N LYS A 122 -1.74 -18.77 -16.72
CA LYS A 122 -1.81 -18.33 -18.13
C LYS A 122 -1.16 -16.95 -18.34
N GLY A 123 -1.15 -16.11 -17.31
CA GLY A 123 -0.61 -14.76 -17.32
C GLY A 123 0.59 -14.66 -16.37
N ALA A 124 0.50 -13.73 -15.42
CA ALA A 124 1.56 -13.38 -14.49
C ALA A 124 1.43 -14.12 -13.15
N ALA A 125 2.54 -14.69 -12.69
CA ALA A 125 2.73 -15.17 -11.34
C ALA A 125 3.69 -14.23 -10.61
N ARG A 126 3.17 -13.43 -9.68
CA ARG A 126 3.92 -12.51 -8.84
C ARG A 126 4.05 -13.12 -7.45
N VAL A 127 5.27 -13.28 -6.96
CA VAL A 127 5.51 -13.87 -5.63
C VAL A 127 6.59 -13.08 -4.91
N ARG A 128 6.25 -12.57 -3.73
CA ARG A 128 7.15 -11.82 -2.85
C ARG A 128 7.29 -12.52 -1.50
N ALA A 129 8.53 -12.78 -1.10
CA ALA A 129 8.89 -13.36 0.18
C ALA A 129 8.21 -14.73 0.43
N ALA A 130 8.77 -15.79 -0.15
CA ALA A 130 8.41 -17.18 0.14
C ALA A 130 9.66 -17.98 0.52
N ARG A 131 9.51 -19.00 1.39
CA ARG A 131 10.62 -19.91 1.69
C ARG A 131 10.99 -20.74 0.46
N GLU A 132 9.98 -21.32 -0.20
CA GLU A 132 10.17 -22.10 -1.41
C GLU A 132 9.11 -21.73 -2.44
N LEU A 133 9.52 -21.49 -3.68
CA LEU A 133 8.63 -21.23 -4.80
C LEU A 133 8.87 -22.23 -5.93
N ARG A 134 7.81 -22.91 -6.36
CA ARG A 134 7.79 -23.74 -7.57
C ARG A 134 6.74 -23.26 -8.55
N VAL A 135 7.16 -22.89 -9.76
CA VAL A 135 6.27 -22.50 -10.86
C VAL A 135 6.46 -23.46 -12.03
N GLY A 136 5.41 -24.21 -12.37
CA GLY A 136 5.43 -25.17 -13.48
C GLY A 136 5.40 -24.47 -14.85
N ARG A 137 4.28 -23.79 -15.18
CA ARG A 137 4.18 -23.01 -16.42
C ARG A 137 3.54 -21.65 -16.20
N CYS A 138 4.19 -20.60 -16.69
CA CYS A 138 3.70 -19.22 -16.67
C CYS A 138 3.92 -18.51 -18.01
N ARG A 139 3.24 -17.38 -18.25
CA ARG A 139 3.67 -16.42 -19.27
C ARG A 139 4.75 -15.52 -18.69
N GLU A 140 4.51 -14.99 -17.50
CA GLU A 140 5.42 -14.11 -16.78
C GLU A 140 5.56 -14.60 -15.34
N ALA A 141 6.79 -14.67 -14.84
CA ALA A 141 7.11 -14.87 -13.44
C ALA A 141 7.85 -13.64 -12.94
N ASP A 142 7.38 -13.06 -11.85
CA ASP A 142 8.02 -11.93 -11.17
C ASP A 142 8.19 -12.32 -9.70
N VAL A 143 9.44 -12.58 -9.31
CA VAL A 143 9.75 -13.21 -8.04
C VAL A 143 10.74 -12.34 -7.27
N ALA A 144 10.45 -12.04 -6.02
CA ALA A 144 11.35 -11.27 -5.18
C ALA A 144 11.48 -11.82 -3.76
N GLY A 145 12.69 -11.87 -3.22
CA GLY A 145 12.92 -12.16 -1.79
C GLY A 145 12.63 -13.60 -1.37
N CYS A 146 12.70 -14.56 -2.29
CA CYS A 146 12.44 -15.97 -2.00
C CYS A 146 13.74 -16.73 -1.68
N ALA A 147 13.74 -17.66 -0.72
CA ALA A 147 14.96 -18.41 -0.41
C ALA A 147 15.31 -19.39 -1.53
N ASP A 148 14.37 -20.23 -1.98
CA ASP A 148 14.56 -21.15 -3.10
C ASP A 148 13.46 -20.99 -4.16
N VAL A 149 13.86 -20.87 -5.43
CA VAL A 149 12.95 -20.65 -6.56
C VAL A 149 13.24 -21.62 -7.69
N ALA A 150 12.22 -22.33 -8.17
CA ALA A 150 12.27 -23.17 -9.36
C ALA A 150 11.14 -22.80 -10.33
N VAL A 151 11.49 -22.34 -11.53
CA VAL A 151 10.54 -22.05 -12.62
C VAL A 151 10.82 -22.98 -13.78
N GLU A 152 9.95 -23.95 -14.04
CA GLU A 152 10.20 -24.97 -15.07
C GLU A 152 10.05 -24.39 -16.49
N ARG A 153 8.98 -23.61 -16.75
CA ARG A 153 8.74 -22.99 -18.07
C ARG A 153 8.07 -21.63 -17.95
N CYS A 154 8.67 -20.59 -18.53
CA CYS A 154 8.06 -19.27 -18.63
C CYS A 154 8.41 -18.58 -19.96
N ARG A 155 7.67 -17.54 -20.37
CA ARG A 155 8.12 -16.70 -21.50
C ARG A 155 9.07 -15.60 -21.03
N ALA A 156 8.75 -14.96 -19.91
CA ALA A 156 9.60 -13.96 -19.26
C ALA A 156 9.70 -14.28 -17.77
N ALA A 157 10.90 -14.21 -17.20
CA ALA A 157 11.14 -14.38 -15.77
C ALA A 157 11.93 -13.19 -15.23
N ARG A 158 11.40 -12.49 -14.23
CA ARG A 158 12.12 -11.49 -13.44
C ARG A 158 12.34 -12.06 -12.05
N ALA A 159 13.57 -12.00 -11.56
CA ALA A 159 13.91 -12.50 -10.23
C ALA A 159 14.87 -11.57 -9.53
N ASP A 160 14.56 -11.21 -8.29
CA ASP A 160 15.36 -10.28 -7.50
C ASP A 160 15.52 -10.75 -6.05
N TRP A 161 16.70 -10.59 -5.46
CA TRP A 161 16.96 -10.93 -4.05
C TRP A 161 16.58 -12.38 -3.66
N CYS A 162 16.80 -13.36 -4.53
CA CYS A 162 16.54 -14.77 -4.20
C CYS A 162 17.80 -15.48 -3.68
N GLY A 163 17.64 -16.47 -2.78
CA GLY A 163 18.76 -17.29 -2.32
C GLY A 163 19.32 -18.17 -3.45
N ALA A 164 18.51 -19.12 -3.92
CA ALA A 164 18.78 -19.93 -5.10
C ALA A 164 17.65 -19.82 -6.13
N LEU A 165 18.01 -19.65 -7.40
CA LEU A 165 17.10 -19.56 -8.54
C LEU A 165 17.46 -20.62 -9.59
N ALA A 166 16.48 -21.44 -9.96
CA ALA A 166 16.57 -22.40 -11.06
C ALA A 166 15.52 -22.10 -12.13
N LEU A 167 15.95 -21.78 -13.35
CA LEU A 167 15.10 -21.58 -14.51
C LEU A 167 15.30 -22.74 -15.50
N GLY A 168 14.22 -23.47 -15.80
CA GLY A 168 14.22 -24.56 -16.77
C GLY A 168 14.24 -24.06 -18.21
N ARG A 169 13.08 -23.59 -18.71
CA ARG A 169 12.95 -23.03 -20.07
C ARG A 169 12.33 -21.65 -20.02
N CYS A 170 13.10 -20.63 -20.35
CA CYS A 170 12.65 -19.24 -20.45
C CYS A 170 12.79 -18.70 -21.88
N GLY A 171 11.95 -17.72 -22.23
CA GLY A 171 12.21 -16.88 -23.41
C GLY A 171 13.25 -15.84 -23.04
N SER A 172 12.89 -14.94 -22.13
CA SER A 172 13.80 -13.97 -21.50
C SER A 172 13.86 -14.19 -19.99
N ALA A 173 15.00 -13.85 -19.39
CA ALA A 173 15.17 -13.80 -17.95
C ALA A 173 15.97 -12.56 -17.54
N ASP A 174 15.47 -11.80 -16.56
CA ASP A 174 16.20 -10.70 -15.92
C ASP A 174 16.38 -11.06 -14.45
N VAL A 175 17.62 -11.24 -14.02
CA VAL A 175 17.95 -11.72 -12.67
C VAL A 175 18.91 -10.75 -12.00
N SER A 176 18.56 -10.30 -10.80
CA SER A 176 19.39 -9.38 -10.01
C SER A 176 19.55 -9.86 -8.57
N ARG A 177 20.73 -9.65 -7.98
CA ARG A 177 20.96 -9.82 -6.52
C ARG A 177 20.57 -11.20 -5.97
N CYS A 178 20.69 -12.25 -6.77
CA CYS A 178 20.43 -13.62 -6.33
C CYS A 178 21.72 -14.32 -5.88
N GLY A 179 21.65 -15.18 -4.86
CA GLY A 179 22.81 -15.90 -4.35
C GLY A 179 23.39 -16.90 -5.35
N ALA A 180 22.56 -17.82 -5.84
CA ALA A 180 22.92 -18.80 -6.87
C ALA A 180 21.86 -18.85 -7.97
N VAL A 181 22.28 -18.84 -9.24
CA VAL A 181 21.43 -18.82 -10.42
C VAL A 181 21.80 -19.97 -11.35
N ARG A 182 20.85 -20.84 -11.66
CA ARG A 182 20.96 -21.90 -12.67
C ARG A 182 19.93 -21.69 -13.76
N VAL A 183 20.37 -21.62 -15.01
CA VAL A 183 19.50 -21.49 -16.18
C VAL A 183 19.78 -22.63 -17.15
N ASP A 184 18.81 -23.52 -17.35
CA ASP A 184 18.98 -24.66 -18.26
C ASP A 184 18.87 -24.21 -19.73
N ARG A 185 17.80 -23.51 -20.11
CA ARG A 185 17.61 -22.97 -21.46
C ARG A 185 16.89 -21.63 -21.43
N CYS A 186 17.55 -20.57 -21.89
CA CYS A 186 16.91 -19.29 -22.17
C CYS A 186 17.23 -18.84 -23.60
N ARG A 187 16.40 -17.97 -24.20
CA ARG A 187 16.85 -17.26 -25.41
C ARG A 187 17.83 -16.17 -25.01
N ASP A 188 17.42 -15.34 -24.06
CA ASP A 188 18.17 -14.20 -23.55
C ASP A 188 18.09 -14.16 -22.02
N ALA A 189 19.23 -14.04 -21.33
CA ALA A 189 19.28 -13.93 -19.88
C ALA A 189 20.22 -12.80 -19.45
N SER A 190 19.70 -11.80 -18.76
CA SER A 190 20.46 -10.73 -18.13
C SER A 190 20.64 -11.07 -16.66
N VAL A 191 21.89 -11.15 -16.19
CA VAL A 191 22.20 -11.47 -14.79
C VAL A 191 23.11 -10.39 -14.21
N SER A 192 22.72 -9.78 -13.10
CA SER A 192 23.47 -8.70 -12.46
C SER A 192 23.58 -8.89 -10.96
N ALA A 193 24.74 -8.54 -10.39
CA ALA A 193 24.98 -8.60 -8.94
C ALA A 193 24.61 -9.95 -8.27
N CYS A 194 24.73 -11.08 -8.98
CA CYS A 194 24.44 -12.41 -8.46
C CYS A 194 25.72 -13.12 -8.04
N GLY A 195 25.65 -14.03 -7.06
CA GLY A 195 26.83 -14.73 -6.54
C GLY A 195 27.38 -15.77 -7.51
N THR A 196 26.70 -16.90 -7.66
CA THR A 196 27.08 -17.96 -8.61
C THR A 196 26.09 -18.01 -9.77
N VAL A 197 26.59 -18.05 -11.01
CA VAL A 197 25.73 -18.12 -12.21
C VAL A 197 26.19 -19.27 -13.10
N ALA A 198 25.27 -20.18 -13.43
CA ALA A 198 25.50 -21.27 -14.35
C ALA A 198 24.40 -21.32 -15.41
N VAL A 199 24.77 -21.17 -16.67
CA VAL A 199 23.83 -21.25 -17.80
C VAL A 199 24.25 -22.36 -18.75
N ARG A 200 23.34 -23.29 -19.05
CA ARG A 200 23.63 -24.42 -19.95
C ARG A 200 23.44 -24.06 -21.42
N ARG A 201 22.39 -23.31 -21.76
CA ARG A 201 22.07 -22.90 -23.15
C ARG A 201 21.34 -21.55 -23.17
N GLY A 202 21.79 -20.63 -24.03
CA GLY A 202 21.17 -19.33 -24.24
C GLY A 202 22.19 -18.20 -24.42
N ARG A 203 21.73 -17.02 -24.82
CA ARG A 203 22.54 -15.79 -24.78
C ARG A 203 22.49 -15.24 -23.36
N VAL A 204 23.65 -14.96 -22.77
CA VAL A 204 23.75 -14.44 -21.40
C VAL A 204 24.54 -13.15 -21.40
N SER A 205 23.94 -12.09 -20.86
CA SER A 205 24.61 -10.84 -20.50
C SER A 205 24.81 -10.85 -18.99
N VAL A 206 26.05 -11.08 -18.54
CA VAL A 206 26.40 -10.89 -17.13
C VAL A 206 26.90 -9.46 -16.97
N VAL A 207 26.15 -8.64 -16.25
CA VAL A 207 26.56 -7.29 -15.89
C VAL A 207 27.23 -7.40 -14.53
N GLU A 208 28.57 -7.43 -14.54
CA GLU A 208 29.33 -7.32 -13.30
C GLU A 208 29.01 -5.98 -12.64
N ALA A 209 28.69 -6.04 -11.35
CA ALA A 209 28.56 -4.84 -10.54
C ALA A 209 29.89 -4.09 -10.59
N GLN A 210 29.87 -2.85 -11.08
CA GLN A 210 31.02 -1.96 -11.01
C GLN A 210 31.54 -1.98 -9.57
N LYS A 211 32.82 -2.36 -9.43
CA LYS A 211 33.55 -2.36 -8.17
C LYS A 211 33.27 -1.02 -7.47
N PRO A 212 32.87 -0.98 -6.19
CA PRO A 212 32.62 0.28 -5.51
C PRO A 212 33.89 1.13 -5.63
N MET A 213 33.74 2.28 -6.31
CA MET A 213 34.83 3.23 -6.50
C MET A 213 35.29 3.64 -5.10
N SER A 214 36.55 3.32 -4.79
CA SER A 214 37.19 3.72 -3.54
C SER A 214 37.05 5.23 -3.42
N PRO A 215 36.60 5.79 -2.28
CA PRO A 215 36.61 7.24 -2.14
C PRO A 215 38.07 7.73 -2.26
N PRO A 216 38.31 8.86 -2.96
CA PRO A 216 39.66 9.41 -3.05
C PRO A 216 40.17 9.76 -1.64
N PRO A 217 41.48 9.66 -1.39
CA PRO A 217 42.04 10.03 -0.10
C PRO A 217 41.70 11.50 0.20
N MET A 218 41.02 11.71 1.32
CA MET A 218 40.82 13.04 1.91
C MET A 218 42.20 13.69 2.08
N TYR A 219 42.44 14.78 1.36
CA TYR A 219 43.51 15.71 1.69
C TYR A 219 43.28 16.21 3.11
N GLN A 220 44.27 16.03 3.99
CA GLN A 220 44.35 16.70 5.28
C GLN A 220 44.32 18.22 5.03
N GLN A 221 43.20 18.86 5.38
CA GLN A 221 43.16 20.31 5.53
C GLN A 221 43.77 20.65 6.88
N ALA A 222 44.81 21.46 6.81
CA ALA A 222 45.52 22.04 7.95
C ALA A 222 44.55 22.82 8.86
N GLU A 223 44.80 22.70 10.16
CA GLU A 223 44.13 23.45 11.21
C GLU A 223 44.36 24.97 11.05
N PRO A 224 43.36 25.82 11.28
CA PRO A 224 43.58 27.25 11.38
C PRO A 224 44.14 27.59 12.77
N VAL A 225 45.30 28.27 12.75
CA VAL A 225 45.91 28.93 13.91
C VAL A 225 44.91 29.92 14.51
N LEU A 226 44.46 29.65 15.73
CA LEU A 226 43.76 30.62 16.57
C LEU A 226 44.68 31.03 17.72
N ALA A 227 45.04 32.31 17.69
CA ALA A 227 45.87 32.99 18.66
C ALA A 227 45.27 32.94 20.07
N SER A 228 46.14 32.67 21.04
CA SER A 228 45.88 32.79 22.47
C SER A 228 45.71 34.27 22.88
N PRO A 229 44.95 34.56 23.95
CA PRO A 229 45.26 35.67 24.82
C PRO A 229 45.95 35.19 26.11
N VAL A 230 47.04 35.90 26.39
CA VAL A 230 47.85 36.01 27.60
C VAL A 230 47.07 35.81 28.90
N GLU A 231 47.54 34.88 29.75
CA GLU A 231 47.43 35.01 31.21
C GLU A 231 48.83 35.05 31.84
N ILE A 232 48.95 36.00 32.77
CA ILE A 232 50.17 36.42 33.44
C ILE A 232 50.50 35.43 34.57
N MET A 233 51.75 34.98 34.53
CA MET A 233 52.59 34.41 35.59
C MET A 233 51.99 34.33 37.01
N SER A 234 52.16 33.18 37.67
CA SER A 234 53.25 33.03 38.66
C SER A 234 53.30 31.64 39.33
N ASN A 235 54.54 31.13 39.40
CA ASN A 235 55.12 30.26 40.43
C ASN A 235 55.03 28.72 40.30
N ASN A 236 56.09 28.19 39.68
CA ASN A 236 56.92 27.01 40.04
C ASN A 236 57.13 26.88 41.59
N PRO A 237 57.68 25.79 42.20
CA PRO A 237 58.56 24.75 41.61
C PRO A 237 58.49 23.31 42.19
N TYR A 238 59.37 22.44 41.66
CA TYR A 238 59.80 21.09 42.12
C TYR A 238 58.95 19.89 41.64
N ALA A 239 59.48 18.74 41.20
CA ALA A 239 60.83 18.30 40.82
C ALA A 239 60.73 16.88 40.18
N ASN A 240 61.63 16.60 39.22
CA ASN A 240 62.25 15.31 38.83
C ASN A 240 61.38 14.13 38.30
N LYS A 241 61.62 13.63 37.07
CA LYS A 241 62.67 12.64 36.62
C LYS A 241 62.47 11.26 37.27
N HIS A 242 62.47 10.10 36.61
CA HIS A 242 63.11 9.56 35.40
C HIS A 242 62.35 8.24 35.05
N ASP A 243 62.06 7.99 33.77
CA ASP A 243 62.62 6.96 32.85
C ASP A 243 62.25 5.46 33.02
N HIS A 244 61.87 4.92 31.85
CA HIS A 244 62.17 3.60 31.25
C HIS A 244 61.29 2.35 31.47
N ASP A 245 60.66 1.99 30.34
CA ASP A 245 60.70 0.72 29.58
C ASP A 245 59.87 -0.51 29.98
N GLY A 246 59.26 -1.11 28.95
CA GLY A 246 59.38 -2.55 28.72
C GLY A 246 58.19 -3.46 29.03
N THR A 247 57.37 -3.69 28.00
CA THR A 247 56.91 -5.01 27.50
C THR A 247 56.01 -5.97 28.33
N THR A 248 54.91 -6.37 27.66
CA THR A 248 54.23 -7.68 27.57
C THR A 248 53.46 -8.25 28.79
N GLY A 249 52.17 -8.54 28.57
CA GLY A 249 51.26 -9.29 29.47
C GLY A 249 51.56 -10.81 29.54
N PRO A 250 50.66 -11.70 30.04
CA PRO A 250 49.18 -11.58 30.02
C PRO A 250 48.41 -12.12 31.27
N THR A 251 47.07 -12.07 31.17
CA THR A 251 46.02 -12.89 31.83
C THR A 251 45.66 -12.74 33.33
N ALA A 252 44.35 -12.53 33.53
CA ALA A 252 43.44 -13.11 34.54
C ALA A 252 43.04 -12.28 35.80
N GLN A 253 41.70 -12.14 35.90
CA GLN A 253 40.83 -11.92 37.09
C GLN A 253 40.76 -10.51 37.75
N PRO A 254 39.53 -9.99 37.98
CA PRO A 254 39.28 -8.87 38.89
C PRO A 254 38.70 -9.34 40.25
N PRO A 255 39.04 -8.66 41.37
CA PRO A 255 38.29 -8.76 42.62
C PRO A 255 37.43 -7.51 42.89
N SER A 256 36.14 -7.79 43.08
CA SER A 256 35.14 -7.31 44.06
C SER A 256 35.26 -6.00 44.90
N HIS A 257 34.04 -5.43 45.09
CA HIS A 257 33.50 -4.54 46.16
C HIS A 257 33.91 -3.04 46.13
N THR A 258 33.07 -2.02 46.37
CA THR A 258 31.77 -1.94 47.08
C THR A 258 31.04 -0.60 46.78
N PHE A 259 29.71 -0.68 46.66
CA PHE A 259 28.64 0.22 47.19
C PHE A 259 28.61 1.74 46.92
N ILE A 260 27.51 2.21 46.28
CA ILE A 260 26.52 3.18 46.82
C ILE A 260 25.14 2.95 46.13
N PRO A 261 24.03 2.63 46.85
CA PRO A 261 22.67 2.66 46.29
C PRO A 261 21.84 3.85 46.79
N ILE A 262 21.08 4.49 45.89
CA ILE A 262 20.06 5.50 46.20
C ILE A 262 18.67 4.82 46.18
N PRO A 263 17.82 4.98 47.22
CA PRO A 263 16.57 4.25 47.37
C PRO A 263 15.33 4.97 46.78
N ARG A 264 14.32 4.12 46.56
CA ARG A 264 12.94 4.38 46.12
C ARG A 264 12.19 5.35 47.06
N SER A 265 11.46 6.30 46.48
CA SER A 265 10.46 7.13 47.18
C SER A 265 9.09 6.45 47.21
N ARG A 266 8.57 6.18 48.41
CA ARG A 266 7.15 5.93 48.69
C ARG A 266 6.76 6.69 49.94
N ALA A 267 5.57 7.31 49.87
CA ALA A 267 4.69 7.73 50.97
C ALA A 267 5.17 8.81 51.95
N SER A 268 4.46 9.92 51.96
CA SER A 268 4.29 10.78 53.13
C SER A 268 2.79 10.91 53.43
N THR A 269 2.43 10.57 54.66
CA THR A 269 1.15 10.85 55.29
C THR A 269 1.31 12.06 56.21
N SER A 270 0.29 12.93 56.27
CA SER A 270 0.04 13.79 57.42
C SER A 270 -1.46 14.13 57.49
N LYS A 271 -2.01 14.01 58.70
CA LYS A 271 -3.42 14.14 59.10
C LYS A 271 -3.73 15.58 59.53
N HIS A 272 -4.95 16.07 59.31
CA HIS A 272 -5.97 16.31 60.34
C HIS A 272 -7.12 17.19 59.81
N GLY A 273 -8.36 16.82 60.18
CA GLY A 273 -9.55 17.66 59.99
C GLY A 273 -10.84 16.84 59.92
N GLN A 274 -11.37 16.44 61.09
CA GLN A 274 -12.69 15.82 61.28
C GLN A 274 -13.82 16.69 60.70
N LEU A 275 -14.91 16.07 60.22
CA LEU A 275 -16.28 16.26 60.73
C LEU A 275 -17.29 15.32 60.02
N THR A 276 -17.86 14.43 60.82
CA THR A 276 -19.26 13.92 60.82
C THR A 276 -19.90 13.23 59.60
N TYR A 277 -20.22 11.94 59.82
CA TYR A 277 -21.25 11.09 59.20
C TYR A 277 -22.69 11.64 59.42
N PRO A 278 -23.71 11.24 58.60
CA PRO A 278 -24.41 9.95 58.81
C PRO A 278 -24.66 9.10 57.55
N ASN A 279 -24.73 7.78 57.81
CA ASN A 279 -25.25 6.68 56.99
C ASN A 279 -26.69 6.94 56.52
N HIS A 280 -27.11 6.42 55.35
CA HIS A 280 -27.65 5.05 55.22
C HIS A 280 -28.25 4.77 53.82
N HIS A 281 -28.31 3.45 53.53
CA HIS A 281 -29.20 2.73 52.61
C HIS A 281 -28.71 2.36 51.20
N GLN A 282 -28.31 1.09 51.11
CA GLN A 282 -28.56 0.18 49.99
C GLN A 282 -29.98 0.34 49.44
N HIS A 283 -30.12 0.39 48.12
CA HIS A 283 -31.25 -0.24 47.43
C HIS A 283 -30.86 -0.66 46.01
N GLN A 284 -31.04 -1.95 45.74
CA GLN A 284 -31.27 -2.50 44.41
C GLN A 284 -32.54 -1.89 43.82
N SER A 285 -32.51 -1.50 42.55
CA SER A 285 -33.69 -1.53 41.66
C SER A 285 -33.29 -1.46 40.18
N ASN A 286 -34.05 -2.22 39.40
CA ASN A 286 -33.90 -2.62 38.00
C ASN A 286 -34.06 -1.49 36.95
N PRO A 287 -33.77 -1.79 35.67
CA PRO A 287 -33.81 -0.85 34.54
C PRO A 287 -35.23 -0.71 33.94
N MET A 288 -35.54 0.48 33.40
CA MET A 288 -36.63 0.84 32.45
C MET A 288 -36.47 2.36 32.23
N ALA A 289 -36.72 3.03 31.11
CA ALA A 289 -37.12 2.71 29.74
C ALA A 289 -37.05 4.05 28.98
N LEU A 290 -36.79 4.04 27.67
CA LEU A 290 -37.46 4.97 26.76
C LEU A 290 -37.43 4.39 25.32
N VAL A 291 -38.50 3.66 24.99
CA VAL A 291 -39.44 3.89 23.88
C VAL A 291 -39.03 3.24 22.55
N GLU A 292 -39.52 2.01 22.39
CA GLU A 292 -39.79 1.41 21.09
C GLU A 292 -40.95 2.14 20.42
N ALA A 293 -40.71 2.74 19.27
CA ALA A 293 -41.76 3.04 18.30
C ALA A 293 -41.74 1.95 17.22
N LYS A 294 -42.75 1.08 17.28
CA LYS A 294 -43.09 0.13 16.22
C LYS A 294 -43.80 0.89 15.09
N PRO A 295 -43.41 0.71 13.82
CA PRO A 295 -44.37 0.74 12.74
C PRO A 295 -44.71 -0.69 12.31
N SER A 296 -46.01 -0.88 12.16
CA SER A 296 -46.70 -1.98 11.51
C SER A 296 -46.14 -2.27 10.12
N GLY A 297 -46.20 -3.54 9.73
CA GLY A 297 -45.70 -4.05 8.46
C GLY A 297 -46.20 -3.29 7.23
N ALA A 298 -45.25 -2.98 6.36
CA ALA A 298 -45.44 -2.76 4.94
C ALA A 298 -44.23 -3.40 4.23
N SER A 299 -44.51 -4.19 3.19
CA SER A 299 -43.51 -4.70 2.26
C SER A 299 -42.74 -3.52 1.64
N THR A 300 -41.44 -3.40 1.92
CA THR A 300 -40.55 -2.45 1.24
C THR A 300 -39.28 -3.16 0.82
N SER A 301 -39.02 -3.19 -0.48
CA SER A 301 -37.73 -3.56 -1.07
C SER A 301 -36.61 -2.82 -0.33
N ALA A 302 -35.65 -3.53 0.26
CA ALA A 302 -34.51 -2.92 0.92
C ALA A 302 -33.74 -2.07 -0.10
N ALA A 303 -33.84 -0.74 0.02
CA ALA A 303 -33.14 0.20 -0.83
C ALA A 303 -31.63 -0.01 -0.67
N GLN A 304 -30.90 -0.12 -1.77
CA GLN A 304 -29.44 -0.23 -1.72
C GLN A 304 -28.84 1.07 -1.16
N PRO A 305 -27.77 1.01 -0.34
CA PRO A 305 -27.09 2.21 0.12
C PRO A 305 -26.43 2.91 -1.08
N ILE A 306 -26.36 4.23 -1.03
CA ILE A 306 -25.73 5.04 -2.09
C ILE A 306 -24.27 5.26 -1.78
N PHE A 307 -23.93 5.31 -0.50
CA PHE A 307 -22.56 5.40 0.00
C PHE A 307 -22.28 4.34 1.07
N LEU A 308 -21.04 3.87 1.12
CA LEU A 308 -20.44 3.25 2.30
C LEU A 308 -19.42 4.23 2.86
N VAL A 309 -19.61 4.62 4.12
CA VAL A 309 -18.74 5.58 4.79
C VAL A 309 -17.96 4.85 5.88
N VAL A 310 -16.63 4.90 5.82
CA VAL A 310 -15.75 4.36 6.85
C VAL A 310 -15.26 5.51 7.74
N LEU A 311 -15.69 5.51 8.99
CA LEU A 311 -15.28 6.47 10.02
C LEU A 311 -14.65 5.72 11.18
N ASP A 312 -13.43 6.11 11.56
CA ASP A 312 -12.72 5.51 12.69
C ASP A 312 -12.64 3.96 12.64
N GLY A 313 -12.61 3.39 11.43
CA GLY A 313 -12.56 1.94 11.19
C GLY A 313 -13.92 1.23 11.16
N VAL A 314 -15.02 1.96 11.34
CA VAL A 314 -16.38 1.43 11.28
C VAL A 314 -16.99 1.80 9.93
N GLU A 315 -17.39 0.79 9.14
CA GLU A 315 -18.13 1.00 7.90
C GLU A 315 -19.62 1.18 8.20
N THR A 316 -20.20 2.27 7.69
CA THR A 316 -21.61 2.62 7.86
C THR A 316 -22.27 2.78 6.49
N PRO A 317 -23.29 1.97 6.16
CA PRO A 317 -24.07 2.17 4.94
C PRO A 317 -24.96 3.40 5.08
N VAL A 318 -24.94 4.26 4.07
CA VAL A 318 -25.71 5.50 4.03
C VAL A 318 -26.66 5.47 2.84
N HIS A 319 -27.94 5.65 3.15
CA HIS A 319 -29.04 5.70 2.18
C HIS A 319 -29.37 7.16 1.83
N ASP A 320 -30.34 7.37 0.94
CA ASP A 320 -30.75 8.69 0.43
C ASP A 320 -31.44 9.59 1.48
N GLU A 321 -31.60 9.09 2.70
CA GLU A 321 -32.18 9.83 3.82
C GLU A 321 -31.10 10.69 4.50
N VAL A 322 -31.49 11.91 4.89
CA VAL A 322 -30.59 12.87 5.57
C VAL A 322 -30.09 12.25 6.87
N THR A 323 -28.85 11.76 6.83
CA THR A 323 -28.17 11.11 7.94
C THR A 323 -26.92 11.89 8.28
N THR A 324 -26.72 12.16 9.58
CA THR A 324 -25.47 12.74 10.09
C THR A 324 -24.74 11.72 10.95
N LEU A 325 -23.52 11.40 10.57
CA LEU A 325 -22.61 10.56 11.36
C LEU A 325 -21.59 11.46 12.06
N TYR A 326 -21.22 11.10 13.27
CA TYR A 326 -20.25 11.83 14.07
C TYR A 326 -18.99 11.00 14.26
N GLY A 327 -17.83 11.56 13.92
CA GLY A 327 -16.54 10.96 14.20
C GLY A 327 -16.10 11.21 15.65
N ALA A 328 -15.22 10.35 16.17
CA ALA A 328 -14.77 10.42 17.56
C ALA A 328 -14.03 11.72 17.92
N ALA A 329 -13.51 12.44 16.92
CA ALA A 329 -12.82 13.72 17.08
C ALA A 329 -13.73 14.95 16.93
N GLY A 330 -15.06 14.78 16.84
CA GLY A 330 -16.03 15.87 16.70
C GLY A 330 -16.28 16.34 15.26
N GLY A 331 -15.66 15.69 14.26
CA GLY A 331 -16.00 15.89 12.85
C GLY A 331 -17.31 15.20 12.46
N THR A 332 -17.90 15.59 11.33
CA THR A 332 -19.21 15.11 10.89
C THR A 332 -19.20 14.63 9.45
N VAL A 333 -20.02 13.63 9.15
CA VAL A 333 -20.42 13.28 7.79
C VAL A 333 -21.91 13.52 7.64
N THR A 334 -22.32 14.31 6.67
CA THR A 334 -23.70 14.70 6.41
C THR A 334 -24.09 14.36 4.98
N VAL A 335 -25.23 13.70 4.79
CA VAL A 335 -25.87 13.60 3.48
C VAL A 335 -26.53 14.95 3.20
N THR A 336 -26.05 15.69 2.20
CA THR A 336 -26.53 17.04 1.87
C THR A 336 -27.67 17.03 0.85
N GLY A 337 -27.91 15.89 0.23
CA GLY A 337 -28.97 15.66 -0.75
C GLY A 337 -28.75 14.31 -1.44
N PRO A 338 -29.62 13.96 -2.40
CA PRO A 338 -29.55 12.66 -3.05
C PRO A 338 -28.23 12.44 -3.76
N GLY A 339 -27.51 11.37 -3.38
CA GLY A 339 -26.16 11.10 -3.88
C GLY A 339 -25.13 12.20 -3.58
N GLN A 340 -25.36 13.06 -2.58
CA GLN A 340 -24.41 14.08 -2.15
C GLN A 340 -24.04 13.92 -0.68
N LEU A 341 -22.73 13.89 -0.40
CA LEU A 341 -22.21 13.69 0.94
C LEU A 341 -21.10 14.71 1.24
N SER A 342 -21.18 15.32 2.42
CA SER A 342 -20.18 16.24 2.94
C SER A 342 -19.54 15.66 4.19
N ALA A 343 -18.22 15.72 4.28
CA ALA A 343 -17.41 15.25 5.40
C ALA A 343 -16.51 16.39 5.87
N GLU A 344 -16.57 16.72 7.16
CA GLU A 344 -15.91 17.91 7.72
C GLU A 344 -15.18 17.60 9.03
N GLY A 345 -13.93 18.05 9.13
CA GLY A 345 -13.16 18.05 10.39
C GLY A 345 -12.76 16.65 10.90
N LEU A 346 -12.67 15.67 10.00
CA LEU A 346 -12.39 14.27 10.38
C LEU A 346 -10.89 13.96 10.34
N ARG A 347 -10.44 13.09 11.25
CA ARG A 347 -9.05 12.58 11.21
C ARG A 347 -8.81 11.66 10.02
N SER A 348 -9.76 10.77 9.77
CA SER A 348 -9.73 9.82 8.67
C SER A 348 -11.16 9.55 8.21
N VAL A 349 -11.40 9.61 6.91
CA VAL A 349 -12.69 9.25 6.33
C VAL A 349 -12.48 8.64 4.95
N LEU A 350 -13.20 7.55 4.68
CA LEU A 350 -13.28 6.95 3.36
C LEU A 350 -14.75 6.89 2.95
N VAL A 351 -15.07 7.35 1.74
CA VAL A 351 -16.41 7.26 1.16
C VAL A 351 -16.34 6.47 -0.12
N ARG A 352 -17.12 5.39 -0.19
CA ARG A 352 -17.26 4.55 -1.39
C ARG A 352 -18.65 4.75 -1.98
N GLY A 353 -18.74 5.07 -3.27
CA GLY A 353 -20.01 5.06 -3.99
C GLY A 353 -20.47 3.63 -4.28
N VAL A 354 -21.75 3.33 -4.06
CA VAL A 354 -22.33 1.97 -4.23
C VAL A 354 -23.39 1.90 -5.35
N ALA A 355 -23.90 3.03 -5.82
CA ALA A 355 -25.04 3.06 -6.73
C ALA A 355 -24.69 2.78 -8.22
N VAL A 356 -25.41 1.80 -8.77
CA VAL A 356 -25.54 1.44 -10.20
C VAL A 356 -26.70 2.24 -10.80
N VAL A 357 -26.45 3.00 -11.86
CA VAL A 357 -27.48 3.39 -12.84
C VAL A 357 -26.90 3.15 -14.23
N PRO A 358 -27.60 2.42 -15.12
CA PRO A 358 -27.14 2.17 -16.48
C PRO A 358 -27.25 3.45 -17.30
N VAL A 359 -26.22 3.74 -18.11
CA VAL A 359 -26.38 4.63 -19.25
C VAL A 359 -26.09 3.79 -20.47
N ASP A 360 -27.09 3.69 -21.33
CA ASP A 360 -27.06 2.97 -22.59
C ASP A 360 -25.90 3.42 -23.49
N ASN A 361 -25.44 2.48 -24.33
CA ASN A 361 -24.32 2.53 -25.27
C ASN A 361 -24.08 3.88 -25.95
N ASP A 362 -22.82 4.27 -26.13
CA ASP A 362 -22.05 4.05 -27.38
C ASP A 362 -20.62 4.61 -27.23
N ASP A 363 -19.69 4.01 -27.99
CA ASP A 363 -18.25 4.30 -28.11
C ASP A 363 -17.30 3.67 -27.08
N GLY A 364 -16.53 2.69 -27.57
CA GLY A 364 -15.69 1.81 -26.76
C GLY A 364 -14.45 2.46 -26.15
N GLU A 365 -14.33 2.34 -24.83
CA GLU A 365 -13.12 2.01 -24.09
C GLU A 365 -13.53 1.53 -22.70
N GLY A 366 -13.00 0.39 -22.25
CA GLY A 366 -13.48 -0.31 -21.06
C GLY A 366 -13.26 0.45 -19.74
N GLY A 367 -14.23 1.26 -19.33
CA GLY A 367 -14.31 1.89 -18.01
C GLY A 367 -15.30 1.15 -17.11
N GLY A 368 -14.84 0.69 -15.93
CA GLY A 368 -15.75 0.26 -14.87
C GLY A 368 -16.68 1.40 -14.49
N GLY A 369 -17.99 1.13 -14.44
CA GLY A 369 -19.02 2.14 -14.25
C GLY A 369 -18.76 3.02 -13.03
N VAL A 370 -18.42 4.28 -13.26
CA VAL A 370 -18.37 5.32 -12.23
C VAL A 370 -19.81 5.69 -11.89
N ALA A 371 -20.16 5.79 -10.60
CA ALA A 371 -21.46 6.27 -10.17
C ALA A 371 -21.62 7.77 -10.53
N THR A 372 -22.06 8.05 -11.76
CA THR A 372 -22.05 9.39 -12.39
C THR A 372 -22.80 10.46 -11.62
N THR A 373 -23.71 10.07 -10.73
CA THR A 373 -24.56 10.96 -9.93
C THR A 373 -24.01 11.26 -8.54
N THR A 374 -22.99 10.54 -8.06
CA THR A 374 -22.51 10.69 -6.70
C THR A 374 -21.48 11.81 -6.57
N ALA A 375 -21.65 12.69 -5.59
CA ALA A 375 -20.72 13.78 -5.30
C ALA A 375 -20.34 13.79 -3.82
N VAL A 376 -19.04 13.80 -3.53
CA VAL A 376 -18.50 13.82 -2.18
C VAL A 376 -17.62 15.05 -1.97
N ARG A 377 -17.81 15.74 -0.85
CA ARG A 377 -17.01 16.90 -0.45
C ARG A 377 -16.35 16.62 0.89
N PHE A 378 -15.05 16.83 0.96
CA PHE A 378 -14.23 16.73 2.16
C PHE A 378 -13.66 18.09 2.51
N THR A 379 -13.81 18.50 3.76
CA THR A 379 -13.29 19.78 4.25
C THR A 379 -12.54 19.58 5.56
N LEU A 380 -11.34 20.16 5.67
CA LEU A 380 -10.54 20.13 6.90
C LEU A 380 -10.23 18.71 7.42
N CYS A 381 -10.22 17.70 6.55
CA CYS A 381 -9.91 16.31 6.95
C CYS A 381 -8.39 16.07 6.99
N ALA A 382 -7.87 15.31 7.95
CA ALA A 382 -6.44 14.97 7.96
C ALA A 382 -6.10 13.92 6.88
N ASP A 383 -6.92 12.88 6.73
CA ASP A 383 -6.90 11.92 5.62
C ASP A 383 -8.32 11.73 5.08
N ALA A 384 -8.51 11.90 3.78
CA ALA A 384 -9.79 11.76 3.11
C ALA A 384 -9.62 10.93 1.83
N ALA A 385 -10.46 9.91 1.69
CA ALA A 385 -10.43 9.02 0.55
C ALA A 385 -11.81 8.89 -0.10
N ALA A 386 -11.84 8.80 -1.43
CA ALA A 386 -13.05 8.54 -2.20
C ALA A 386 -12.82 7.43 -3.23
N GLU A 387 -13.74 6.47 -3.31
CA GLU A 387 -13.66 5.37 -4.26
C GLU A 387 -14.97 5.25 -5.04
N CYS A 388 -14.88 5.07 -6.36
CA CYS A 388 -16.02 4.85 -7.25
C CYS A 388 -17.10 5.94 -7.19
N VAL A 389 -16.70 7.21 -7.09
CA VAL A 389 -17.62 8.36 -7.02
C VAL A 389 -17.66 9.16 -8.32
N GLY A 390 -18.77 9.82 -8.61
CA GLY A 390 -18.88 10.73 -9.76
C GLY A 390 -17.95 11.93 -9.62
N ALA A 391 -18.07 12.67 -8.53
CA ALA A 391 -17.25 13.84 -8.24
C ALA A 391 -16.69 13.79 -6.81
N ALA A 392 -15.40 14.09 -6.65
CA ALA A 392 -14.74 14.23 -5.36
C ALA A 392 -14.12 15.63 -5.21
N SER A 393 -14.44 16.32 -4.12
CA SER A 393 -13.91 17.65 -3.80
C SER A 393 -13.21 17.63 -2.45
N PHE A 394 -11.98 18.13 -2.38
CA PHE A 394 -11.17 18.19 -1.18
C PHE A 394 -10.74 19.66 -0.94
N ASP A 395 -11.17 20.27 0.16
CA ASP A 395 -10.71 21.59 0.60
C ASP A 395 -9.95 21.48 1.92
N ARG A 396 -8.68 21.89 1.90
CA ARG A 396 -7.81 21.92 3.08
C ARG A 396 -7.65 20.54 3.76
N CYS A 397 -7.64 19.47 2.97
CA CYS A 397 -7.35 18.14 3.49
C CYS A 397 -5.83 17.89 3.59
N GLY A 398 -5.39 17.13 4.59
CA GLY A 398 -4.00 16.69 4.70
C GLY A 398 -3.63 15.78 3.53
N ALA A 399 -4.22 14.60 3.47
CA ALA A 399 -4.15 13.68 2.34
C ALA A 399 -5.51 13.56 1.64
N ALA A 400 -5.50 13.57 0.31
CA ALA A 400 -6.64 13.34 -0.56
C ALA A 400 -6.34 12.14 -1.46
N ARG A 401 -7.12 11.06 -1.34
CA ARG A 401 -6.93 9.82 -2.11
C ARG A 401 -8.16 9.52 -2.95
N VAL A 402 -7.96 9.18 -4.21
CA VAL A 402 -9.05 8.78 -5.12
C VAL A 402 -8.61 7.60 -5.97
N GLU A 403 -9.39 6.51 -5.99
CA GLU A 403 -9.05 5.31 -6.79
C GLU A 403 -9.80 5.24 -8.13
N VAL A 404 -11.00 5.81 -8.19
CA VAL A 404 -11.84 5.91 -9.40
C VAL A 404 -12.80 7.09 -9.25
N ALA A 405 -12.74 8.07 -10.15
CA ALA A 405 -13.74 9.14 -10.22
C ALA A 405 -13.91 9.76 -11.61
N ARG A 406 -15.05 10.39 -11.90
CA ARG A 406 -15.18 11.18 -13.14
C ARG A 406 -14.50 12.53 -12.99
N GLU A 407 -14.74 13.22 -11.87
CA GLU A 407 -14.14 14.52 -11.57
C GLU A 407 -13.49 14.57 -10.18
N VAL A 408 -12.29 15.12 -10.09
CA VAL A 408 -11.56 15.33 -8.84
C VAL A 408 -11.12 16.79 -8.75
N SER A 409 -11.43 17.43 -7.63
CA SER A 409 -10.92 18.75 -7.30
C SER A 409 -10.26 18.70 -5.92
N ALA A 410 -9.00 19.15 -5.81
CA ALA A 410 -8.35 19.28 -4.51
C ALA A 410 -7.66 20.63 -4.39
N SER A 411 -7.88 21.30 -3.26
CA SER A 411 -7.29 22.60 -2.97
C SER A 411 -6.65 22.61 -1.59
N ARG A 412 -5.47 23.25 -1.51
CA ARG A 412 -4.69 23.42 -0.26
C ARG A 412 -4.39 22.08 0.44
N CYS A 413 -3.92 21.09 -0.30
CA CYS A 413 -3.63 19.76 0.23
C CYS A 413 -2.13 19.53 0.50
N ARG A 414 -1.79 18.67 1.48
CA ARG A 414 -0.39 18.24 1.66
C ARG A 414 -0.05 17.15 0.64
N ALA A 415 -0.91 16.16 0.46
CA ALA A 415 -0.73 15.08 -0.50
C ALA A 415 -2.03 14.83 -1.29
N ALA A 416 -1.91 14.65 -2.60
CA ALA A 416 -2.99 14.17 -3.46
C ALA A 416 -2.52 12.92 -4.21
N GLU A 417 -3.25 11.82 -4.07
CA GLU A 417 -3.05 10.57 -4.81
C GLU A 417 -4.32 10.28 -5.59
N VAL A 418 -4.25 10.27 -6.92
CA VAL A 418 -5.41 10.03 -7.78
C VAL A 418 -5.07 8.96 -8.80
N GLU A 419 -5.81 7.88 -8.78
CA GLU A 419 -5.81 6.83 -9.78
C GLU A 419 -7.12 6.91 -10.57
N ARG A 420 -7.06 6.74 -11.90
CA ARG A 420 -8.22 6.63 -12.80
C ARG A 420 -9.27 7.73 -12.61
N ALA A 421 -8.93 8.94 -13.04
CA ALA A 421 -9.83 10.08 -13.00
C ALA A 421 -10.05 10.72 -14.37
N GLY A 422 -11.30 10.98 -14.75
CA GLY A 422 -11.61 11.65 -16.02
C GLY A 422 -11.02 13.06 -16.09
N LYS A 423 -11.32 13.89 -15.08
CA LYS A 423 -10.85 15.27 -14.96
C LYS A 423 -10.28 15.53 -13.56
N VAL A 424 -9.07 16.05 -13.47
CA VAL A 424 -8.39 16.37 -12.21
C VAL A 424 -8.01 17.85 -12.16
N THR A 425 -8.42 18.55 -11.11
CA THR A 425 -8.02 19.95 -10.84
C THR A 425 -7.35 20.05 -9.48
N LEU A 426 -6.09 20.49 -9.45
CA LEU A 426 -5.33 20.72 -8.23
C LEU A 426 -4.95 22.20 -8.07
N GLU A 427 -5.13 22.73 -6.88
CA GLU A 427 -4.63 24.04 -6.50
C GLU A 427 -3.88 23.99 -5.17
N ARG A 428 -2.64 24.51 -5.14
CA ARG A 428 -1.83 24.66 -3.92
C ARG A 428 -1.64 23.33 -3.18
N CYS A 429 -1.35 22.25 -3.90
CA CYS A 429 -1.01 20.97 -3.29
C CYS A 429 0.50 20.80 -3.17
N ARG A 430 0.99 20.33 -2.03
CA ARG A 430 2.45 20.18 -1.85
C ARG A 430 2.97 19.04 -2.72
N ASP A 431 2.42 17.84 -2.56
CA ASP A 431 2.84 16.66 -3.32
C ASP A 431 1.63 16.04 -4.03
N ALA A 432 1.71 15.85 -5.34
CA ALA A 432 0.66 15.24 -6.16
C ALA A 432 1.20 14.03 -6.93
N ARG A 433 0.49 12.90 -6.89
CA ARG A 433 0.76 11.67 -7.64
C ARG A 433 -0.50 11.27 -8.37
N LEU A 434 -0.47 11.32 -9.69
CA LEU A 434 -1.66 11.20 -10.53
C LEU A 434 -1.41 10.16 -11.62
N ARG A 435 -2.32 9.21 -11.76
CA ARG A 435 -2.21 8.13 -12.75
C ARG A 435 -3.52 7.88 -13.47
N GLY A 436 -3.45 7.84 -14.80
CA GLY A 436 -4.57 7.42 -15.64
C GLY A 436 -5.72 8.44 -15.64
N GLY A 437 -5.78 9.27 -16.68
CA GLY A 437 -6.89 10.22 -16.81
C GLY A 437 -7.01 10.92 -18.15
N GLY A 438 -8.11 11.64 -18.33
CA GLY A 438 -8.35 12.42 -19.54
C GLY A 438 -7.63 13.77 -19.48
N PHE A 439 -8.00 14.59 -18.51
CA PHE A 439 -7.54 15.97 -18.38
C PHE A 439 -7.03 16.28 -16.97
N LEU A 440 -5.85 16.90 -16.89
CA LEU A 440 -5.25 17.40 -15.67
C LEU A 440 -5.02 18.91 -15.75
N ARG A 441 -5.43 19.64 -14.70
CA ARG A 441 -4.97 21.01 -14.42
C ARG A 441 -4.40 21.09 -13.01
N ALA A 442 -3.09 21.28 -12.88
CA ALA A 442 -2.47 21.48 -11.57
C ALA A 442 -1.81 22.86 -11.49
N SER A 443 -2.06 23.56 -10.39
CA SER A 443 -1.52 24.90 -10.16
C SER A 443 -0.88 25.04 -8.79
N ARG A 444 0.27 25.71 -8.74
CA ARG A 444 1.03 25.99 -7.52
C ARG A 444 1.40 24.73 -6.72
N CYS A 445 1.78 23.65 -7.41
CA CYS A 445 2.24 22.43 -6.74
C CYS A 445 3.73 22.51 -6.37
N ARG A 446 4.15 21.92 -5.25
CA ARG A 446 5.59 21.79 -4.97
C ARG A 446 6.19 20.63 -5.78
N ARG A 447 5.49 19.49 -5.84
CA ARG A 447 5.86 18.34 -6.66
C ARG A 447 4.60 17.76 -7.32
N ALA A 448 4.69 17.44 -8.60
CA ALA A 448 3.63 16.74 -9.34
C ALA A 448 4.24 15.61 -10.16
N ASP A 449 3.93 14.37 -9.81
CA ASP A 449 4.28 13.17 -10.58
C ASP A 449 3.00 12.71 -11.31
N VAL A 450 3.02 12.70 -12.64
CA VAL A 450 1.85 12.49 -13.51
C VAL A 450 2.16 11.37 -14.52
N GLU A 451 1.29 10.38 -14.63
CA GLU A 451 1.46 9.27 -15.57
C GLU A 451 0.16 9.00 -16.33
N SER A 452 0.25 8.76 -17.65
CA SER A 452 -0.88 8.30 -18.48
C SER A 452 -2.08 9.27 -18.54
N PHE A 453 -1.84 10.52 -18.93
CA PHE A 453 -2.89 11.53 -19.14
C PHE A 453 -3.00 11.97 -20.61
N GLY A 454 -4.23 12.15 -21.10
CA GLY A 454 -4.46 12.69 -22.45
C GLY A 454 -3.96 14.13 -22.60
N GLU A 455 -4.30 14.99 -21.64
CA GLU A 455 -3.87 16.38 -21.58
C GLU A 455 -3.49 16.78 -20.13
N ALA A 456 -2.33 17.42 -19.96
CA ALA A 456 -1.83 17.87 -18.67
C ALA A 456 -1.37 19.34 -18.71
N ARG A 457 -2.05 20.21 -17.96
CA ARG A 457 -1.71 21.62 -17.80
C ARG A 457 -1.14 21.90 -16.42
N LEU A 458 0.11 22.35 -16.38
CA LEU A 458 0.82 22.65 -15.15
C LEU A 458 1.20 24.12 -15.08
N ALA A 459 0.78 24.79 -14.01
CA ALA A 459 1.07 26.19 -13.79
C ALA A 459 1.77 26.42 -12.44
N ARG A 460 2.91 27.11 -12.44
CA ARG A 460 3.62 27.53 -11.21
C ARG A 460 4.04 26.35 -10.31
N CYS A 461 4.37 25.21 -10.90
CA CYS A 461 4.87 24.04 -10.18
C CYS A 461 6.38 24.16 -9.93
N LYS A 462 6.86 23.73 -8.75
CA LYS A 462 8.30 23.77 -8.44
C LYS A 462 9.07 22.62 -9.09
N GLU A 463 8.52 21.42 -9.06
CA GLU A 463 9.05 20.23 -9.75
C GLU A 463 7.87 19.45 -10.32
N ALA A 464 7.96 19.02 -11.57
CA ALA A 464 6.95 18.18 -12.19
C ALA A 464 7.60 17.08 -13.03
N ARG A 465 7.08 15.87 -12.93
CA ARG A 465 7.48 14.71 -13.74
C ARG A 465 6.25 14.19 -14.45
N LEU A 466 6.33 14.05 -15.76
CA LEU A 466 5.23 13.58 -16.59
C LEU A 466 5.71 12.43 -17.45
N ASP A 467 4.95 11.35 -17.48
CA ASP A 467 5.24 10.18 -18.31
C ASP A 467 3.99 9.73 -19.07
N TRP A 468 4.15 9.26 -20.31
CA TRP A 468 3.05 8.76 -21.13
C TRP A 468 1.88 9.75 -21.28
N CYS A 469 2.17 11.02 -21.49
CA CYS A 469 1.14 12.06 -21.64
C CYS A 469 0.91 12.44 -23.11
N GLY A 470 -0.34 12.66 -23.52
CA GLY A 470 -0.65 13.10 -24.89
C GLY A 470 -0.14 14.51 -25.16
N THR A 471 -0.74 15.51 -24.53
CA THR A 471 -0.31 16.92 -24.62
C THR A 471 0.03 17.46 -23.24
N VAL A 472 1.13 18.21 -23.16
CA VAL A 472 1.62 18.81 -21.92
C VAL A 472 1.76 20.32 -22.12
N GLU A 473 1.04 21.11 -21.34
CA GLU A 473 1.12 22.57 -21.32
C GLU A 473 1.78 23.02 -20.01
N VAL A 474 2.86 23.78 -20.08
CA VAL A 474 3.61 24.24 -18.90
C VAL A 474 3.76 25.76 -18.86
N ASP A 475 3.42 26.35 -17.71
CA ASP A 475 3.56 27.79 -17.50
C ASP A 475 4.08 28.14 -16.10
N MET A 476 5.05 29.04 -16.06
CA MET A 476 5.76 29.51 -14.87
C MET A 476 6.30 28.39 -13.97
N CYS A 477 6.64 27.21 -14.49
CA CYS A 477 7.21 26.10 -13.73
C CYS A 477 8.73 26.21 -13.58
N ARG A 478 9.28 25.68 -12.47
CA ARG A 478 10.73 25.77 -12.19
C ARG A 478 11.52 24.60 -12.80
N ALA A 479 11.03 23.38 -12.72
CA ALA A 479 11.67 22.23 -13.35
C ALA A 479 10.58 21.26 -13.79
N VAL A 480 10.64 20.82 -15.05
CA VAL A 480 9.70 19.87 -15.63
C VAL A 480 10.50 18.79 -16.35
N ASP A 481 10.28 17.53 -15.96
CA ASP A 481 10.79 16.36 -16.67
C ASP A 481 9.61 15.69 -17.38
N VAL A 482 9.72 15.48 -18.70
CA VAL A 482 8.67 14.85 -19.50
C VAL A 482 9.27 13.68 -20.29
N SER A 483 8.66 12.50 -20.21
CA SER A 483 9.02 11.34 -21.00
C SER A 483 7.83 10.80 -21.80
N ARG A 484 8.11 10.29 -23.01
CA ARG A 484 7.14 9.56 -23.86
C ARG A 484 5.83 10.32 -24.03
N CYS A 485 5.91 11.51 -24.60
CA CYS A 485 4.76 12.39 -24.76
C CYS A 485 4.46 12.75 -26.22
N GLY A 486 3.23 13.15 -26.53
CA GLY A 486 2.89 13.63 -27.87
C GLY A 486 3.50 15.00 -28.16
N ALA A 487 3.16 15.99 -27.34
CA ALA A 487 3.66 17.36 -27.48
C ALA A 487 3.84 18.06 -26.13
N VAL A 488 4.88 18.89 -26.01
CA VAL A 488 5.09 19.81 -24.89
C VAL A 488 5.01 21.25 -25.41
N THR A 489 4.14 22.06 -24.83
CA THR A 489 3.98 23.48 -25.15
C THR A 489 4.07 24.34 -23.88
N GLY A 490 4.41 25.62 -24.02
CA GLY A 490 4.41 26.51 -22.87
C GLY A 490 4.98 27.90 -23.14
N GLU A 491 4.65 28.84 -22.25
CA GLU A 491 5.17 30.21 -22.37
C GLU A 491 6.50 30.38 -21.63
N ARG A 492 6.54 30.03 -20.34
CA ARG A 492 7.69 30.33 -19.46
C ARG A 492 7.97 29.17 -18.52
N CYS A 493 9.15 28.58 -18.57
CA CYS A 493 9.64 27.65 -17.56
C CYS A 493 11.13 27.87 -17.32
N ARG A 494 11.69 27.48 -16.18
CA ARG A 494 13.14 27.63 -15.98
C ARG A 494 13.91 26.51 -16.70
N VAL A 495 13.53 25.26 -16.50
CA VAL A 495 14.12 24.09 -17.18
C VAL A 495 13.01 23.12 -17.59
N VAL A 496 13.13 22.57 -18.79
CA VAL A 496 12.31 21.47 -19.31
C VAL A 496 13.24 20.39 -19.85
N ASN A 497 13.22 19.21 -19.26
CA ASN A 497 13.92 18.03 -19.78
C ASN A 497 12.88 17.16 -20.50
N ALA A 498 13.09 16.87 -21.78
CA ALA A 498 12.15 16.10 -22.58
C ALA A 498 12.85 14.88 -23.21
N ALA A 499 12.24 13.70 -23.08
CA ALA A 499 12.73 12.45 -23.65
C ALA A 499 11.62 11.71 -24.40
N GLY A 500 11.85 11.29 -25.64
CA GLY A 500 10.86 10.55 -26.43
C GLY A 500 9.55 11.31 -26.67
N CYS A 501 9.59 12.64 -26.74
CA CYS A 501 8.42 13.48 -27.04
C CYS A 501 8.35 13.82 -28.53
N GLY A 502 7.15 13.81 -29.12
CA GLY A 502 6.95 14.07 -30.56
C GLY A 502 7.26 15.51 -30.98
N SER A 503 6.96 16.50 -30.13
CA SER A 503 7.34 17.90 -30.33
C SER A 503 7.49 18.65 -29.01
N VAL A 504 8.38 19.65 -28.97
CA VAL A 504 8.63 20.49 -27.79
C VAL A 504 8.74 21.95 -28.23
N ALA A 505 7.81 22.80 -27.76
CA ALA A 505 7.72 24.22 -28.09
C ALA A 505 7.44 25.05 -26.84
N VAL A 506 8.48 25.42 -26.10
CA VAL A 506 8.38 26.27 -24.90
C VAL A 506 9.11 27.59 -25.13
N ALA A 507 8.39 28.70 -25.14
CA ALA A 507 8.92 29.98 -25.64
C ALA A 507 10.09 30.54 -24.81
N ARG A 508 10.04 30.40 -23.49
CA ARG A 508 11.08 30.90 -22.57
C ARG A 508 11.46 29.82 -21.55
N ALA A 509 12.31 28.88 -21.96
CA ALA A 509 12.88 27.86 -21.08
C ALA A 509 14.23 27.34 -21.57
N VAL A 510 15.06 26.81 -20.67
CA VAL A 510 16.17 25.93 -21.04
C VAL A 510 15.57 24.56 -21.33
N VAL A 511 15.58 24.16 -22.60
CA VAL A 511 15.04 22.86 -23.05
C VAL A 511 16.20 21.91 -23.29
N ASN A 512 16.24 20.81 -22.54
CA ASN A 512 17.19 19.72 -22.74
C ASN A 512 16.45 18.55 -23.37
N MET A 513 16.81 18.21 -24.61
CA MET A 513 16.38 16.96 -25.21
C MET A 513 17.31 15.86 -24.71
N VAL A 514 16.77 14.93 -23.94
CA VAL A 514 17.52 13.80 -23.39
C VAL A 514 17.33 12.63 -24.34
N GLU A 515 18.41 12.08 -24.88
CA GLU A 515 18.35 10.84 -25.63
C GLU A 515 17.78 9.74 -24.74
N GLU A 516 16.96 8.87 -25.31
CA GLU A 516 16.41 7.69 -24.63
C GLU A 516 17.52 6.63 -24.44
N GLU A 517 18.69 7.03 -23.92
CA GLU A 517 19.78 6.14 -23.57
C GLU A 517 19.32 5.23 -22.44
N ARG A 518 18.91 4.02 -22.84
CA ARG A 518 19.11 2.75 -22.12
C ARG A 518 19.04 2.88 -20.59
N MET A 519 17.84 3.08 -20.07
CA MET A 519 17.45 2.40 -18.83
C MET A 519 17.28 0.91 -19.17
N GLN A 520 18.40 0.20 -19.37
CA GLN A 520 18.47 -1.26 -19.50
C GLN A 520 18.53 -1.90 -18.12
#